data_AF-A0A0D2MCD9-F1
#
_entry.id   AF-A0A0D2MCD9-F1
#
_cell.length_a   1.000
_cell.length_b   1.000
_cell.length_c   1.000
_cell.angle_alpha   90.00
_cell.angle_beta   90.00
_cell.angle_gamma   90.00
#
_symmetry.space_group_name_H-M   'P 1'
#
loop_
_entity.id
_entity.type
_entity.pdbx_description
1 polymer ?
#
loop_
_entity_poly.entity_id
_entity_poly.type
_entity_poly.pdbx_seq_one_letter_code
_entity_poly.pdbx_strand_id
1 'polypeptide(L)'
;MVLEGRPKEETDTVLTFCDKVGLPTTLREVGVDAGDLDAIMKVAERCVAKGETSHNEPFEVTARMVADAIAAADRLGALHKEKLWP
;
A
#
# COMPACT_ATOMS: atom_id res chain seq x y z
N MET A 1 5.18 -3.75 -5.68
CA MET A 1 4.37 -4.88 -5.17
C MET A 1 2.88 -4.75 -5.48
N VAL A 2 2.10 -3.98 -4.71
CA VAL A 2 0.64 -3.85 -4.95
C VAL A 2 0.35 -3.04 -6.22
N LEU A 3 0.93 -1.84 -6.34
CA LEU A 3 0.80 -0.98 -7.52
C LEU A 3 1.32 -1.66 -8.80
N GLU A 4 2.45 -2.34 -8.70
CA GLU A 4 3.10 -3.06 -9.81
C GLU A 4 2.41 -4.38 -10.17
N GLY A 5 1.40 -4.83 -9.41
CA GLY A 5 0.73 -6.12 -9.63
C GLY A 5 1.66 -7.32 -9.50
N ARG A 6 2.58 -7.29 -8.52
CA ARG A 6 3.51 -8.40 -8.26
C ARG A 6 2.74 -9.66 -7.80
N PRO A 7 3.31 -10.86 -8.01
CA PRO A 7 2.69 -12.10 -7.57
C PRO A 7 2.38 -12.11 -6.07
N LYS A 8 1.36 -12.89 -5.71
CA LYS A 8 0.91 -13.03 -4.32
C LYS A 8 2.03 -13.50 -3.39
N GLU A 9 2.88 -14.42 -3.85
CA GLU A 9 3.97 -15.01 -3.06
C GLU A 9 4.97 -13.95 -2.58
N GLU A 10 5.18 -12.89 -3.37
CA GLU A 10 6.04 -11.75 -2.99
C GLU A 10 5.38 -10.95 -1.85
N THR A 11 4.07 -10.72 -1.95
CA THR A 11 3.29 -10.04 -0.91
C THR A 11 3.29 -10.85 0.39
N ASP A 12 3.09 -12.17 0.31
CA ASP A 12 3.12 -13.08 1.46
C ASP A 12 4.47 -13.04 2.18
N THR A 13 5.56 -13.05 1.41
CA THR A 13 6.92 -13.00 1.93
C THR A 13 7.16 -11.72 2.72
N VAL A 14 6.75 -10.57 2.17
CA VAL A 14 6.97 -9.27 2.81
C VAL A 14 6.05 -9.08 4.01
N LEU A 15 4.76 -9.41 3.93
CA LEU A 15 3.85 -9.31 5.07
C LEU A 15 4.31 -10.20 6.24
N THR A 16 4.71 -11.44 5.95
CA THR A 16 5.26 -12.36 6.97
C THR A 16 6.53 -11.80 7.61
N PHE A 17 7.42 -11.19 6.81
CA PHE A 17 8.62 -10.56 7.34
C PHE A 17 8.27 -9.37 8.25
N CYS A 18 7.43 -8.45 7.78
CA CYS A 18 7.00 -7.27 8.54
C CYS A 18 6.39 -7.68 9.89
N ASP A 19 5.51 -8.67 9.92
CA ASP A 19 4.92 -9.18 11.16
C ASP A 19 5.98 -9.79 12.11
N LYS A 20 6.99 -10.49 11.58
CA LYS A 20 8.09 -11.06 12.39
C LYS A 20 8.95 -9.99 13.07
N VAL A 21 9.15 -8.84 12.42
CA VAL A 21 9.99 -7.76 12.96
C VAL A 21 9.20 -6.61 13.59
N GLY A 22 7.87 -6.69 13.60
CA GLY A 22 6.99 -5.67 14.20
C GLY A 22 6.84 -4.41 13.36
N LEU A 23 7.00 -4.49 12.03
CA LEU A 23 6.71 -3.37 11.13
C LEU A 23 5.21 -3.26 10.84
N PRO A 24 4.67 -2.04 10.71
CA PRO A 24 3.26 -1.83 10.40
C PRO A 24 2.94 -2.28 8.97
N THR A 25 1.78 -2.90 8.79
CA THR A 25 1.28 -3.32 7.47
C THR A 25 -0.14 -2.81 7.19
N THR A 26 -0.70 -2.01 8.11
CA THR A 26 -1.99 -1.34 7.97
C THR A 26 -1.86 0.16 8.28
N LEU A 27 -2.77 0.97 7.72
CA LEU A 27 -2.85 2.41 7.96
C LEU A 27 -3.11 2.72 9.44
N ARG A 28 -3.94 1.91 10.11
CA ARG A 28 -4.24 2.08 11.54
C ARG A 28 -2.99 1.98 12.41
N GLU A 29 -2.03 1.12 12.07
CA GLU A 29 -0.78 0.96 12.83
C GLU A 29 0.16 2.16 12.72
N VAL A 30 -0.01 2.99 11.68
CA VAL A 30 0.70 4.27 11.51
C VAL A 30 -0.17 5.47 11.88
N GLY A 31 -1.34 5.25 12.50
CA GLY A 31 -2.22 6.29 13.00
C GLY A 31 -3.07 6.99 11.91
N VAL A 32 -3.28 6.34 10.77
CA VAL A 32 -4.10 6.84 9.67
C VAL A 32 -5.42 6.08 9.60
N ASP A 33 -6.53 6.82 9.45
CA ASP A 33 -7.85 6.24 9.20
C ASP A 33 -7.97 5.84 7.73
N ALA A 34 -8.16 4.55 7.46
CA ALA A 34 -8.36 4.03 6.12
C ALA A 34 -9.67 4.51 5.46
N GLY A 35 -10.63 5.01 6.26
CA GLY A 35 -11.88 5.61 5.78
C GLY A 35 -11.74 7.06 5.33
N ASP A 36 -10.63 7.74 5.63
CA ASP A 36 -10.39 9.13 5.21
C ASP A 36 -9.87 9.18 3.76
N LEU A 37 -10.80 9.03 2.82
CA LEU A 37 -10.51 9.00 1.39
C LEU A 37 -9.85 10.30 0.90
N ASP A 38 -10.19 11.44 1.51
CA ASP A 38 -9.61 12.74 1.15
C ASP A 38 -8.14 12.81 1.58
N ALA A 39 -7.80 12.31 2.78
CA ALA A 39 -6.41 12.22 3.22
C ALA A 39 -5.60 11.26 2.35
N ILE A 40 -6.15 10.09 2.01
CA ILE A 40 -5.50 9.12 1.13
C ILE A 40 -5.24 9.73 -0.26
N MET A 41 -6.22 10.44 -0.83
CA MET A 41 -6.05 11.11 -2.12
C MET A 41 -4.98 12.20 -2.07
N LYS A 42 -4.92 13.01 -1.00
CA LYS A 42 -3.86 14.02 -0.83
C LYS A 42 -2.46 13.40 -0.78
N VAL A 43 -2.31 12.29 -0.07
CA VAL A 43 -1.04 11.54 -0.04
C VAL A 43 -0.70 11.03 -1.44
N ALA A 44 -1.68 10.46 -2.13
CA ALA A 44 -1.49 9.90 -3.46
C ALA A 44 -1.11 10.95 -4.51
N GLU A 45 -1.74 12.13 -4.49
CA GLU A 45 -1.37 13.28 -5.32
C GLU A 45 0.06 13.75 -5.05
N ARG A 46 0.46 13.80 -3.77
CA ARG A 46 1.83 14.16 -3.39
C ARG A 46 2.85 13.15 -3.89
N CYS A 47 2.53 11.85 -3.87
CA CYS A 47 3.39 10.77 -4.35
C CYS A 47 3.70 10.86 -5.85
N VAL A 48 2.79 11.42 -6.65
CA VAL A 48 2.97 11.56 -8.11
C VAL A 48 3.35 12.97 -8.54
N ALA A 49 3.66 13.85 -7.59
CA ALA A 49 4.09 15.22 -7.89
C ALA A 49 5.32 15.25 -8.80
N LYS A 50 5.50 16.34 -9.55
CA LYS A 50 6.64 16.51 -10.46
C LYS A 50 7.96 16.36 -9.69
N GLY A 51 8.82 15.47 -10.17
CA GLY A 51 10.15 15.21 -9.59
C GLY A 51 10.20 14.10 -8.54
N GLU A 52 9.07 13.47 -8.20
CA GLU A 52 9.05 12.28 -7.34
C GLU A 52 9.57 11.02 -8.07
N THR A 53 9.95 10.01 -7.29
CA THR A 53 10.53 8.78 -7.84
C THR A 53 9.51 7.84 -8.46
N SER A 54 8.21 8.06 -8.25
CA SER A 54 7.13 7.28 -8.88
C SER A 54 7.23 7.27 -10.41
N HIS A 55 7.83 8.32 -10.99
CA HIS A 55 8.03 8.47 -12.43
C HIS A 55 9.13 7.57 -13.00
N ASN A 56 9.88 6.85 -12.15
CA ASN A 56 10.87 5.87 -12.58
C ASN A 56 10.29 4.47 -12.85
N GLU A 57 9.02 4.25 -12.49
CA GLU A 57 8.33 3.01 -12.83
C GLU A 57 8.22 2.85 -14.35
N PRO A 58 8.26 1.62 -14.89
CA PRO A 58 8.22 1.36 -16.33
C PRO A 58 6.82 1.57 -16.95
N PHE A 59 5.94 2.30 -16.26
CA PHE A 59 4.57 2.63 -16.66
C PHE A 59 4.15 3.96 -16.01
N GLU A 60 3.09 4.58 -16.55
CA GLU A 60 2.56 5.82 -15.98
C GLU A 60 1.88 5.55 -14.63
N VAL A 61 2.30 6.27 -13.58
CA VAL A 61 1.72 6.19 -12.24
C VAL A 61 0.82 7.40 -12.00
N THR A 62 -0.47 7.15 -11.77
CA THR A 62 -1.45 8.20 -11.46
C THR A 62 -1.77 8.24 -9.96
N ALA A 63 -2.22 9.40 -9.45
CA ALA A 63 -2.65 9.54 -8.06
C ALA A 63 -3.75 8.53 -7.70
N ARG A 64 -4.69 8.29 -8.63
CA ARG A 64 -5.76 7.31 -8.40
C ARG A 64 -5.21 5.90 -8.19
N MET A 65 -4.24 5.47 -9.01
CA MET A 65 -3.60 4.17 -8.85
C MET A 65 -2.88 4.05 -7.51
N VAL A 66 -2.20 5.12 -7.06
CA VAL A 66 -1.54 5.12 -5.74
C VAL A 66 -2.57 5.03 -4.61
N ALA A 67 -3.67 5.77 -4.67
CA ALA A 67 -4.74 5.71 -3.67
C ALA A 67 -5.38 4.31 -3.60
N ASP A 68 -5.71 3.73 -4.76
CA ASP A 68 -6.26 2.37 -4.84
C ASP A 68 -5.25 1.33 -4.31
N ALA A 69 -3.94 1.51 -4.60
CA ALA A 69 -2.89 0.65 -4.08
C ALA A 69 -2.69 0.77 -2.56
N ILE A 70 -2.80 1.98 -1.99
CA ILE A 70 -2.77 2.20 -0.53
C ILE A 70 -3.94 1.46 0.13
N ALA A 71 -5.17 1.64 -0.38
CA ALA A 71 -6.36 0.99 0.16
C ALA A 71 -6.28 -0.54 0.03
N ALA A 72 -5.80 -1.03 -1.11
CA ALA A 72 -5.56 -2.46 -1.31
C ALA A 72 -4.54 -2.97 -0.29
N ALA A 73 -3.36 -2.35 -0.19
CA ALA A 73 -2.30 -2.76 0.73
C ALA A 73 -2.76 -2.82 2.19
N ASP A 74 -3.50 -1.80 2.67
CA ASP A 74 -4.11 -1.79 4.00
C ASP A 74 -5.02 -3.01 4.21
N ARG A 75 -5.88 -3.29 3.24
CA ARG A 75 -6.79 -4.45 3.30
C ARG A 75 -6.03 -5.78 3.30
N LEU A 76 -4.95 -5.92 2.52
CA LEU A 76 -4.16 -7.16 2.51
C LEU A 76 -3.46 -7.36 3.86
N GLY A 77 -2.89 -6.29 4.43
CA GLY A 77 -2.27 -6.32 5.75
C GLY A 77 -3.26 -6.72 6.85
N ALA A 78 -4.49 -6.17 6.83
CA ALA A 78 -5.55 -6.53 7.77
C ALA A 78 -5.94 -8.01 7.65
N LEU A 79 -6.17 -8.50 6.42
CA LEU A 79 -6.49 -9.89 6.16
C LEU A 79 -5.37 -10.85 6.60
N HIS A 80 -4.10 -10.48 6.40
CA HIS A 80 -2.96 -11.26 6.83
C HIS A 80 -2.93 -11.44 8.35
N LYS A 81 -3.13 -10.34 9.10
CA LYS A 81 -3.19 -10.38 10.57
C LYS A 81 -4.39 -11.16 11.10
N GLU A 82 -5.53 -11.08 10.40
CA GLU A 82 -6.73 -11.85 10.70
C GLU A 82 -6.60 -13.34 10.28
N LYS A 83 -5.52 -13.72 9.59
CA LYS A 83 -5.30 -15.04 9.00
C LYS A 83 -6.41 -15.44 8.02
N LEU A 84 -7.00 -14.44 7.37
CA LEU A 84 -8.04 -14.54 6.34
C LEU A 84 -7.49 -14.20 4.95
N TRP A 85 -6.19 -13.92 4.86
CA TRP A 85 -5.51 -13.76 3.59
C TRP A 85 -5.54 -15.10 2.82
N PRO A 86 -6.15 -15.13 1.62
CA PRO A 86 -6.34 -16.36 0.85
C PRO A 86 -5.02 -16.97 0.39
#